data_AF-A0A0G0XD61-F1
#
_entry.id   AF-A0A0G0XD61-F1
#
_cell.length_a   1.000
_cell.length_b   1.000
_cell.length_c   1.000
_cell.angle_alpha   90.00
_cell.angle_beta   90.00
_cell.angle_gamma   90.00
#
_symmetry.space_group_name_H-M   'P 1'
#
loop_
_entity.id
_entity.type
_entity.pdbx_description
1 polymer ?
#
loop_
_entity_poly.entity_id
_entity_poly.type
_entity_poly.pdbx_seq_one_letter_code
_entity_poly.pdbx_strand_id
1 'polypeptide(L)' 'STSIYLERGLPDPRSDVKILKNDSYWKISKRVCGEGKYYLSISGLNENKPLYRGDSVLVSCNL' A
#
# COMPACT_ATOMS: atom_id res chain seq x y z
N SER A 1 -25.31 -5.76 16.39
CA SER A 1 -24.83 -4.36 16.31
C SER A 1 -23.33 -4.36 16.49
N THR A 2 -22.58 -4.38 15.40
CA THR A 2 -21.11 -4.44 15.47
C THR A 2 -20.57 -3.02 15.36
N SER A 3 -20.14 -2.48 16.50
CA SER A 3 -19.58 -1.14 16.64
C SER A 3 -18.32 -0.97 15.80
N ILE A 4 -18.46 -0.36 14.62
CA ILE A 4 -17.35 0.15 13.79
C ILE A 4 -16.95 1.56 14.23
N TYR A 5 -16.51 1.68 15.48
CA TYR A 5 -15.89 2.90 15.98
C TYR A 5 -14.69 2.51 16.85
N LEU A 6 -13.61 2.13 16.18
CA LEU A 6 -12.27 2.14 16.77
C LEU A 6 -11.44 3.16 15.98
N GLU A 7 -11.10 4.23 16.71
CA GLU A 7 -9.89 5.04 16.58
C GLU A 7 -9.85 6.13 15.49
N ARG A 8 -10.18 7.36 15.93
CA ARG A 8 -9.46 8.61 15.62
C ARG A 8 -8.90 8.76 14.19
N GLY A 9 -9.76 9.13 13.24
CA GLY A 9 -9.72 10.47 12.62
C GLY A 9 -8.43 10.99 11.97
N LEU A 10 -7.50 10.15 11.53
CA LEU A 10 -6.55 10.48 10.46
C LEU A 10 -6.78 9.44 9.36
N PRO A 11 -6.89 9.83 8.07
CA PRO A 11 -6.80 8.82 7.03
C PRO A 11 -5.47 8.11 7.27
N ASP A 12 -5.49 6.80 7.56
CA ASP A 12 -4.24 6.05 7.63
C ASP A 12 -3.53 6.35 6.30
N PRO A 13 -2.30 6.92 6.31
CA PRO A 13 -1.53 7.09 5.07
C PRO A 13 -1.30 5.75 4.38
N ARG A 14 -1.58 4.63 5.07
CA ARG A 14 -1.67 3.30 4.51
C ARG A 14 -2.95 3.14 3.72
N SER A 15 -2.79 3.17 2.40
CA SER A 15 -3.86 2.79 1.48
C SER A 15 -3.74 1.31 1.13
N ASP A 16 -4.85 0.59 1.18
CA ASP A 16 -4.98 -0.71 0.51
C ASP A 16 -5.04 -0.43 -1.00
N VAL A 17 -4.12 -1.03 -1.74
CA VAL A 17 -4.03 -0.81 -3.19
C VAL A 17 -4.08 -2.15 -3.89
N LYS A 18 -5.08 -2.29 -4.77
CA LYS A 18 -5.17 -3.45 -5.65
C LYS A 18 -4.02 -3.48 -6.66
N ILE A 19 -3.39 -4.63 -6.76
CA ILE A 19 -2.33 -4.92 -7.72
C ILE A 19 -2.95 -5.09 -9.11
N LEU A 20 -2.47 -4.27 -10.05
CA LEU A 20 -2.79 -4.36 -11.47
C LEU A 20 -1.84 -5.32 -12.20
N LYS A 21 -2.19 -5.68 -13.44
CA LYS A 21 -1.33 -6.54 -14.27
C LYS A 21 0.03 -5.87 -14.47
N ASN A 22 1.10 -6.60 -14.17
CA ASN A 22 2.48 -6.14 -14.32
C ASN A 22 2.87 -4.98 -13.38
N ASP A 23 2.17 -4.85 -12.24
CA ASP A 23 2.59 -3.95 -11.16
C ASP A 23 3.86 -4.48 -10.48
N SER A 24 4.69 -3.54 -10.05
CA SER A 24 5.82 -3.78 -9.16
C SER A 24 5.76 -2.78 -8.02
N TYR A 25 6.44 -3.05 -6.90
CA TYR A 25 6.49 -2.11 -5.78
C TYR A 25 6.91 -0.70 -6.21
N TRP A 26 7.82 -0.59 -7.19
CA TRP A 26 8.23 0.68 -7.79
C TRP A 26 7.09 1.40 -8.53
N LYS A 27 6.34 0.66 -9.37
CA LYS A 27 5.20 1.24 -10.11
C LYS A 27 4.07 1.64 -9.16
N ILE A 28 3.81 0.83 -8.14
CA ILE A 28 2.83 1.12 -7.09
C ILE A 28 3.24 2.37 -6.33
N SER A 29 4.50 2.46 -5.90
CA SER A 29 5.09 3.64 -5.25
C SER A 29 4.86 4.90 -6.08
N LYS A 30 5.20 4.88 -7.38
CA LYS A 30 4.98 6.03 -8.26
C LYS A 30 3.51 6.38 -8.46
N ARG A 31 2.63 5.39 -8.60
CA ARG A 31 1.20 5.60 -8.84
C ARG A 31 0.50 6.19 -7.62
N VAL A 32 0.84 5.72 -6.43
CA VAL A 32 0.13 6.05 -5.18
C VAL A 32 0.80 7.23 -4.47
N CYS A 33 2.12 7.20 -4.36
CA CYS A 33 2.90 8.21 -3.64
C CYS A 33 3.53 9.27 -4.57
N GLY A 34 3.33 9.19 -5.88
CA GLY A 34 3.94 10.09 -6.88
C GLY A 34 5.43 9.83 -7.14
N GLU A 35 6.15 9.28 -6.17
CA GLU A 35 7.60 9.04 -6.26
C GLU A 35 7.95 7.56 -6.15
N GLY A 36 9.05 7.15 -6.79
CA GLY A 36 9.53 5.77 -6.73
C GLY A 36 10.25 5.41 -5.44
N LYS A 37 10.73 6.39 -4.66
CA LYS A 37 11.60 6.18 -3.48
C LYS A 37 10.98 5.32 -2.38
N TYR A 38 9.64 5.28 -2.30
CA TYR A 38 8.91 4.54 -1.27
C TYR A 38 8.82 3.02 -1.55
N TYR A 39 9.31 2.54 -2.69
CA TYR A 39 9.16 1.13 -3.08
C TYR A 39 9.76 0.13 -2.09
N LEU A 40 10.88 0.45 -1.45
CA LEU A 40 11.51 -0.41 -0.44
C LEU A 40 10.65 -0.49 0.82
N SER A 41 10.13 0.65 1.28
CA SER A 41 9.23 0.73 2.44
C SER A 41 7.94 -0.05 2.19
N ILE A 42 7.36 0.08 0.98
CA ILE A 42 6.17 -0.67 0.59
C ILE A 42 6.47 -2.17 0.50
N SER A 43 7.60 -2.55 -0.09
CA SER A 43 8.01 -3.96 -0.18
C SER A 43 8.20 -4.57 1.21
N GLY A 44 8.92 -3.88 2.10
CA GLY A 44 9.15 -4.32 3.48
C GLY A 44 7.86 -4.42 4.30
N LEU A 45 6.93 -3.47 4.13
CA LEU A 45 5.62 -3.49 4.77
C LEU A 45 4.76 -4.69 4.35
N ASN A 46 5.02 -5.24 3.16
CA ASN A 46 4.35 -6.44 2.64
C ASN A 46 5.25 -7.67 2.69
N GLU A 47 6.26 -7.69 3.58
CA GLU A 47 7.16 -8.82 3.81
C GLU A 47 7.89 -9.31 2.54
N ASN A 48 8.10 -8.40 1.58
CA ASN A 48 8.65 -8.70 0.26
C ASN A 48 7.89 -9.81 -0.49
N LYS A 49 6.60 -9.98 -0.19
CA LYS A 49 5.78 -10.99 -0.85
C LYS A 49 5.73 -10.75 -2.38
N PRO A 50 5.63 -11.81 -3.19
CA PRO A 50 5.38 -11.67 -4.62
C PRO A 50 4.02 -10.99 -4.87
N LEU A 51 3.98 -10.18 -5.93
CA LEU A 51 2.81 -9.39 -6.32
C LEU A 51 1.95 -10.16 -7.34
N TYR A 52 0.74 -10.54 -6.96
CA TYR A 52 -0.22 -11.19 -7.86
C TYR A 52 -1.38 -10.26 -8.19
N ARG A 53 -1.81 -10.29 -9.46
CA ARG A 53 -2.93 -9.47 -9.94
C ARG A 53 -4.19 -9.79 -9.12
N GLY A 54 -4.85 -8.75 -8.61
CA GLY A 54 -6.10 -8.88 -7.86
C GLY A 54 -5.90 -8.89 -6.34
N ASP A 55 -4.69 -9.13 -5.85
CA ASP A 55 -4.38 -8.97 -4.43
C ASP A 55 -4.32 -7.49 -4.06
N SER A 56 -4.45 -7.22 -2.76
CA SER A 56 -4.19 -5.90 -2.17
C SER A 56 -2.85 -5.90 -1.43
N VAL A 57 -2.16 -4.77 -1.48
CA VAL A 57 -0.96 -4.48 -0.70
C VAL A 57 -1.15 -3.21 0.10
N LEU A 58 -0.48 -3.17 1.25
CA LEU A 58 -0.42 -1.97 2.09
C LEU A 58 0.61 -1.02 1.50
N VAL A 59 0.23 0.23 1.26
CA VAL A 59 1.12 1.26 0.71
C VAL A 59 1.21 2.42 1.68
N SER A 60 2.40 2.70 2.21
CA SER A 60 2.68 3.88 3.03
C SER A 60 3.58 4.85 2.28
N CYS A 61 3.13 6.10 2.13
CA CYS A 61 3.91 7.18 1.52
C CYS A 61 4.63 8.06 2.54
N ASN A 62 4.59 7.69 3.82
CA ASN A 62 5.30 8.37 4.89
C ASN A 62 6.61 7.61 5.16
N LEU A 63 7.73 8.29 4.89
CA LEU A 63 9.09 7.88 5.24
C LEU A 63 9.49 8.53 6.57
#